data_AF-A0A8H8R2A4-F1
#
_entry.id   AF-A0A8H8R2A4-F1
#
_cell.length_a   1.000
_cell.length_b   1.000
_cell.length_c   1.000
_cell.angle_alpha   90.00
_cell.angle_beta   90.00
_cell.angle_gamma   90.00
#
_symmetry.space_group_name_H-M   'P 1'
#
loop_
_entity.id
_entity.type
_entity.pdbx_description
1 polymer ?
#
loop_
_entity_poly.entity_id
_entity_poly.type
_entity_poly.pdbx_seq_one_letter_code
_entity_poly.pdbx_strand_id
1 'polypeptide(L)'
;MALPEYEDFFTRLEFDAHNAIPTFIRGDFYDITAPNDPVFYLHHTQLGRLWWKWQQRDLGNRVRKLSKHGHVENVHNVIDMGELAPKIVVRDTLDTLVDPLCYQY
;
A
#
# COMPACT_ATOMS: atom_id res chain seq x y z
N MET A 1 17.28 -11.71 2.06
CA MET A 1 17.89 -10.38 1.85
C MET A 1 16.77 -9.35 1.96
N ALA A 2 16.87 -8.36 2.87
CA ALA A 2 15.85 -7.32 3.00
C ALA A 2 16.12 -6.22 1.95
N LEU A 3 15.10 -5.81 1.19
CA LEU A 3 15.22 -4.71 0.23
C LEU A 3 15.35 -3.39 1.02
N PRO A 4 16.51 -2.70 0.97
CA PRO A 4 16.79 -1.57 1.85
C PRO A 4 16.05 -0.31 1.41
N GLU A 5 15.89 -0.12 0.10
CA GLU A 5 15.23 1.04 -0.48
C GLU A 5 13.75 0.80 -0.75
N TYR A 6 12.98 1.88 -0.61
CA TYR A 6 11.53 1.86 -0.82
C TYR A 6 11.19 1.48 -2.26
N GLU A 7 11.90 2.02 -3.25
CA GLU A 7 11.70 1.74 -4.68
C GLU A 7 11.77 0.26 -5.01
N ASP A 8 12.80 -0.42 -4.50
CA ASP A 8 13.01 -1.84 -4.75
C ASP A 8 11.90 -2.67 -4.11
N PHE A 9 11.51 -2.31 -2.87
CA PHE A 9 10.42 -2.96 -2.18
C PHE A 9 9.09 -2.77 -2.92
N PHE A 10 8.75 -1.53 -3.24
CA PHE A 10 7.52 -1.15 -3.91
C PHE A 10 7.42 -1.80 -5.29
N THR A 11 8.46 -1.67 -6.11
CA THR A 11 8.52 -2.29 -7.45
C THR A 11 8.24 -3.79 -7.36
N ARG A 12 8.88 -4.48 -6.41
CA ARG A 12 8.66 -5.92 -6.27
C ARG A 12 7.28 -6.26 -5.71
N LEU A 13 6.77 -5.47 -4.76
CA LEU A 13 5.41 -5.67 -4.22
C LEU A 13 4.36 -5.53 -5.33
N GLU A 14 4.45 -4.47 -6.12
CA GLU A 14 3.49 -4.15 -7.18
C GLU A 14 3.58 -5.13 -8.36
N PHE A 15 4.77 -5.37 -8.90
CA PHE A 15 4.92 -6.20 -10.09
C PHE A 15 4.84 -7.71 -9.81
N ASP A 16 5.29 -8.17 -8.64
CA ASP A 16 5.20 -9.59 -8.30
C ASP A 16 3.88 -9.87 -7.58
N ALA A 17 3.73 -9.44 -6.33
CA ALA A 17 2.65 -9.91 -5.47
C ALA A 17 1.29 -9.32 -5.86
N HIS A 18 1.21 -8.01 -6.10
CA HIS A 18 -0.03 -7.32 -6.43
C HIS A 18 -0.58 -7.76 -7.78
N ASN A 19 0.26 -7.82 -8.82
CA ASN A 19 -0.18 -8.16 -10.18
C ASN A 19 -0.34 -9.67 -10.43
N ALA A 20 0.37 -10.56 -9.72
CA ALA A 20 0.28 -11.99 -10.00
C ALA A 20 -1.09 -12.59 -9.63
N ILE A 21 -1.59 -12.35 -8.41
CA ILE A 21 -2.81 -13.01 -7.91
C ILE A 21 -4.05 -12.70 -8.77
N PRO A 22 -4.30 -11.46 -9.21
CA PRO A 22 -5.36 -11.13 -10.16
C PRO A 22 -5.38 -12.01 -11.42
N THR A 23 -4.21 -12.38 -11.96
CA THR A 23 -4.13 -13.21 -13.19
C THR A 23 -4.62 -14.64 -13.01
N PHE A 24 -4.60 -15.17 -11.78
CA PHE A 24 -5.05 -16.51 -11.45
C PHE A 24 -6.55 -16.58 -11.15
N ILE A 25 -7.07 -15.62 -10.39
CA ILE A 25 -8.48 -15.60 -9.97
C ILE A 25 -9.39 -15.13 -11.11
N ARG A 26 -8.96 -14.13 -11.89
CA ARG A 26 -9.70 -13.58 -13.03
C ARG A 26 -11.06 -12.98 -12.64
N GLY A 27 -11.98 -12.86 -13.61
CA GLY A 27 -13.25 -12.17 -13.43
C GLY A 27 -13.04 -10.67 -13.20
N ASP A 28 -13.91 -10.07 -12.39
CA ASP A 28 -13.79 -8.67 -12.02
C ASP A 28 -12.45 -8.36 -11.34
N PHE A 29 -11.91 -9.30 -10.55
CA PHE A 29 -10.64 -9.13 -9.83
C PHE A 29 -9.41 -8.94 -10.74
N TYR A 30 -9.49 -9.25 -12.02
CA TYR A 30 -8.39 -9.04 -12.97
C TYR A 30 -8.35 -7.65 -13.61
N ASP A 31 -9.50 -6.97 -13.69
CA ASP A 31 -9.61 -5.69 -14.38
C ASP A 31 -9.56 -4.52 -13.38
N ILE A 32 -9.68 -3.29 -13.87
CA ILE A 32 -9.81 -2.09 -13.03
C ILE A 32 -11.06 -2.12 -12.13
N THR A 33 -12.02 -2.99 -12.47
CA THR A 33 -13.19 -3.29 -11.64
C THR A 33 -12.89 -4.24 -10.48
N ALA A 34 -11.62 -4.57 -10.22
CA ALA A 34 -11.21 -5.48 -9.16
C ALA A 34 -11.85 -5.25 -7.79
N PRO A 35 -12.10 -4.01 -7.33
CA PRO A 35 -12.81 -3.76 -6.06
C PRO A 35 -14.24 -4.33 -5.98
N ASN A 36 -14.85 -4.74 -7.10
CA ASN A 36 -16.16 -5.40 -7.15
C ASN A 36 -16.10 -6.86 -6.67
N ASP A 37 -14.92 -7.49 -6.68
CA ASP A 37 -14.71 -8.83 -6.13
C ASP A 37 -14.28 -8.73 -4.64
N PRO A 38 -15.00 -9.37 -3.69
CA PRO A 38 -14.63 -9.32 -2.27
C PRO A 38 -13.20 -9.77 -1.95
N VAL A 39 -12.58 -10.61 -2.78
CA VAL A 39 -11.19 -11.06 -2.59
C VAL A 39 -10.20 -9.89 -2.70
N PHE A 40 -10.56 -8.81 -3.40
CA PHE A 40 -9.75 -7.59 -3.50
C PHE A 40 -9.31 -7.07 -2.13
N TYR A 41 -10.25 -7.01 -1.18
CA TYR A 41 -9.96 -6.48 0.15
C TYR A 41 -9.02 -7.39 0.94
N LEU A 42 -9.16 -8.72 0.82
CA LEU A 42 -8.24 -9.67 1.45
C LEU A 42 -6.84 -9.62 0.83
N HIS A 43 -6.77 -9.48 -0.50
CA HIS A 43 -5.51 -9.30 -1.23
C HIS A 43 -4.77 -8.04 -0.79
N HIS A 44 -5.44 -6.88 -0.82
CA HIS A 44 -4.83 -5.61 -0.41
C HIS A 44 -4.53 -5.55 1.10
N THR A 45 -5.27 -6.29 1.94
CA THR A 45 -4.90 -6.48 3.35
C THR A 45 -3.55 -7.19 3.49
N GLN A 46 -3.31 -8.24 2.70
CA GLN A 46 -2.02 -8.94 2.72
C GLN A 46 -0.88 -8.09 2.14
N LEU A 47 -1.14 -7.27 1.12
CA LEU A 47 -0.15 -6.30 0.62
C LEU A 47 0.18 -5.25 1.68
N GLY A 48 -0.83 -4.70 2.35
CA GLY A 48 -0.67 -3.79 3.47
C GLY A 48 0.13 -4.42 4.62
N ARG A 49 -0.08 -5.70 4.91
CA ARG A 49 0.72 -6.45 5.88
C ARG A 49 2.17 -6.61 5.45
N LEU A 50 2.45 -6.87 4.18
CA LEU A 50 3.82 -6.97 3.67
C LEU A 50 4.55 -5.62 3.76
N TRP A 51 3.85 -4.53 3.45
CA TRP A 51 4.37 -3.16 3.62
C TRP A 51 4.66 -2.85 5.09
N TRP A 52 3.71 -3.12 5.98
CA TRP A 52 3.91 -2.97 7.43
C TRP A 52 5.13 -3.76 7.92
N LYS A 53 5.25 -5.05 7.54
CA LYS A 53 6.43 -5.87 7.89
C LYS A 53 7.74 -5.30 7.35
N TRP A 54 7.73 -4.66 6.19
CA TRP A 54 8.91 -3.99 5.64
C TRP A 54 9.26 -2.74 6.45
N GLN A 55 8.27 -1.92 6.87
CA GLN A 55 8.48 -0.76 7.72
C GLN A 55 9.05 -1.16 9.10
N GLN A 56 8.50 -2.20 9.73
CA GLN A 56 8.94 -2.66 11.06
C GLN A 56 10.41 -3.10 11.14
N ARG A 57 11.06 -3.39 10.00
CA ARG A 57 12.50 -3.74 9.99
C ARG A 57 13.42 -2.55 10.27
N ASP A 58 12.95 -1.33 10.04
CA ASP A 58 13.67 -0.09 10.30
C ASP A 58 12.67 1.06 10.38
N LEU A 59 11.87 1.05 11.45
CA LEU A 59 10.68 1.90 11.58
C LEU A 59 11.03 3.39 11.44
N GLY A 60 12.11 3.83 12.09
CA GLY A 60 12.55 5.23 12.11
C GLY A 60 12.88 5.78 10.71
N ASN A 61 13.43 4.94 9.83
CA ASN A 61 13.80 5.36 8.48
C ASN A 61 12.75 5.02 7.43
N ARG A 62 11.82 4.08 7.67
CA ARG A 62 10.93 3.54 6.63
C ARG A 62 9.50 4.04 6.68
N VAL A 63 8.99 4.49 7.83
CA VAL A 63 7.61 4.97 7.94
C VAL A 63 7.36 6.19 7.06
N ARG A 64 8.36 7.05 6.84
CA ARG A 64 8.21 8.27 6.02
C ARG A 64 8.84 8.19 4.63
N LYS A 65 9.33 7.01 4.23
CA LYS A 65 9.91 6.82 2.91
C LYS A 65 8.79 6.64 1.88
N LEU A 66 8.61 7.66 1.05
CA LEU A 66 7.86 7.62 -0.19
C LEU A 66 8.79 8.14 -1.29
N SER A 67 9.19 7.27 -2.20
CA SER A 67 9.97 7.68 -3.37
C SER A 67 9.49 6.84 -4.54
N LYS A 68 9.14 7.47 -5.66
CA LYS A 68 9.14 6.82 -6.96
C LYS A 68 10.10 7.60 -7.84
N HIS A 69 11.02 6.94 -8.55
CA HIS A 69 12.03 7.56 -9.42
C HIS A 69 11.54 8.88 -10.08
N GLY A 70 12.06 10.03 -9.63
CA GLY A 70 11.77 11.35 -10.21
C GLY A 70 10.47 12.05 -9.76
N HIS A 71 9.58 11.35 -9.06
CA HIS A 71 8.41 11.91 -8.40
C HIS A 71 8.50 11.65 -6.90
N VAL A 72 8.91 12.67 -6.13
CA VAL A 72 8.68 12.65 -4.69
C VAL A 72 7.18 12.69 -4.51
N GLU A 73 6.56 11.53 -4.23
CA GLU A 73 5.18 11.52 -3.75
C GLU A 73 5.16 12.34 -2.48
N ASN A 74 4.48 13.48 -2.56
CA ASN A 74 4.48 14.44 -1.49
C ASN A 74 3.62 13.86 -0.36
N VAL A 75 4.21 13.66 0.81
CA VAL A 75 3.52 13.24 2.03
C VAL A 75 2.34 14.17 2.37
N HIS A 76 2.31 15.39 1.82
CA HIS A 76 1.22 16.36 1.98
C HIS A 76 0.11 16.23 0.93
N ASN A 77 0.22 15.32 -0.04
CA ASN A 77 -0.85 15.06 -0.98
C ASN A 77 -2.09 14.53 -0.26
N VAL A 78 -3.26 14.91 -0.79
CA VAL A 78 -4.55 14.48 -0.29
C VAL A 78 -5.02 13.28 -1.09
N ILE A 79 -5.37 12.21 -0.40
CA ILE A 79 -6.11 11.06 -0.92
C ILE A 79 -7.59 11.42 -0.86
N ASP A 80 -8.24 11.46 -2.02
CA ASP A 80 -9.66 11.79 -2.18
C ASP A 80 -10.40 10.57 -2.73
N MET A 81 -11.27 9.98 -1.89
CA MET A 81 -12.09 8.81 -2.25
C MET A 81 -13.52 9.22 -2.65
N GLY A 82 -13.75 10.50 -2.96
CA GLY A 82 -15.06 11.02 -3.29
C GLY A 82 -16.02 10.90 -2.11
N GLU A 83 -17.18 10.26 -2.33
CA GLU A 83 -18.20 10.06 -1.29
C GLU A 83 -17.94 8.84 -0.40
N LEU A 84 -16.93 8.01 -0.71
CA LEU A 84 -16.69 6.74 -0.03
C LEU A 84 -16.00 6.92 1.33
N ALA A 85 -15.19 7.96 1.49
CA ALA A 85 -14.47 8.23 2.73
C ALA A 85 -14.07 9.72 2.84
N PRO A 86 -13.86 10.22 4.07
CA PRO A 86 -13.26 11.54 4.28
C PRO A 86 -11.89 11.64 3.61
N LYS A 87 -11.56 12.84 3.13
CA LYS A 87 -10.23 13.13 2.59
C LYS A 87 -9.17 12.95 3.68
N ILE A 88 -8.06 12.32 3.32
CA ILE A 88 -6.95 12.05 4.24
C ILE A 88 -5.63 12.44 3.59
N VAL A 89 -4.66 12.89 4.38
CA VAL A 89 -3.33 13.24 3.89
C VAL A 89 -2.46 11.99 3.88
N VAL A 90 -1.65 11.79 2.83
CA VAL A 90 -0.79 10.61 2.68
C VAL A 90 0.06 10.36 3.92
N ARG A 91 0.65 11.39 4.54
CA ARG A 91 1.46 11.24 5.77
C ARG A 91 0.71 10.56 6.92
N ASP A 92 -0.60 10.74 6.99
CA ASP A 92 -1.46 10.22 8.06
C ASP A 92 -1.84 8.75 7.81
N THR A 93 -1.50 8.18 6.64
CA THR A 93 -1.76 6.77 6.30
C THR A 93 -0.53 5.88 6.37
N LEU A 94 0.64 6.41 6.74
CA LEU A 94 1.90 5.67 6.67
C LEU A 94 2.21 4.85 7.93
N ASP A 95 1.62 5.19 9.06
CA ASP A 95 1.82 4.51 10.35
C ASP A 95 0.49 3.94 10.84
N THR A 96 0.40 2.61 10.93
CA THR A 96 -0.86 1.94 11.32
C THR A 96 -1.17 2.06 12.80
N LEU A 97 -0.22 2.52 13.62
CA LEU A 97 -0.35 2.63 15.07
C LEU A 97 -0.75 4.04 15.53
N VAL A 98 -0.85 5.00 14.60
CA VAL A 98 -1.13 6.41 14.89
C VAL A 98 -2.45 6.81 14.24
N ASP A 99 -3.23 7.63 14.95
CA ASP A 99 -4.48 8.22 14.46
C ASP A 99 -4.30 8.85 13.06
N PRO A 100 -5.23 8.67 12.12
CA PRO A 100 -6.56 8.05 12.26
C PRO A 100 -6.58 6.52 12.17
N LEU A 101 -5.42 5.89 11.99
CA LEU A 101 -5.31 4.43 12.02
C LEU A 101 -5.10 3.95 13.47
N CYS A 102 -5.39 2.67 13.74
CA CYS A 102 -5.14 2.06 15.04
C CYS A 102 -5.19 0.53 14.94
N TYR A 103 -4.31 -0.06 14.13
CA TYR A 103 -4.27 -1.51 13.95
C TYR A 103 -2.84 -2.05 13.76
N GLN A 104 -2.71 -3.35 14.01
CA GLN A 104 -1.50 -4.14 13.79
C GLN A 104 -1.84 -5.44 13.06
N TYR A 105 -0.83 -6.06 12.46
CA TYR A 105 -0.96 -7.30 11.67
C TYR A 105 -0.31 -8.52 12.35
#